data_AF-A0A9W9QQ99-F1
#
_entry.id   AF-A0A9W9QQ99-F1
#
_cell.length_a   1.000
_cell.length_b   1.000
_cell.length_c   1.000
_cell.angle_alpha   90.00
_cell.angle_beta   90.00
_cell.angle_gamma   90.00
#
_symmetry.space_group_name_H-M   'P 1'
#
loop_
_entity.id
_entity.type
_entity.pdbx_description
1 polymer ?
#
loop_
_entity_poly.entity_id
_entity_poly.type
_entity_poly.pdbx_seq_one_letter_code
_entity_poly.pdbx_strand_id
1 'polypeptide(L)'
;MTVYSPPFRSCKRVIFDTLVKRSQFGLQRLTVPEIKQIGGRAGRYRPANAQAKEGETAEPNVGLVTCLEEVDIPFIQQAMKMEPPPLTSAGILPPDNVFRKFASYFPPGVPFEYLIKRALEVAQVSPLFFLCDAKGQLENAEMVDSERGLPIEDQLKFMVSPMDARTYSGRDVSAALADCVAKHTDGLLLNIPHLNLEILQEPVSGSNDYMRDLESLHKAVILYLWLSFRFGGVFTDRTLASHVKELVEERMVRALTEFSANKRLRKGSSLRRQIALQKQLLEQQRMGVAPDDWSSQATETPQVELPEEEASDEVPPAQASVEPAGSPENELSIFESSDTQNSTTTEPSGEKAKSFELENSWYDSETDKKE
;
A
#
# COMPACT_ATOMS: atom_id res chain seq x y z
N MET A 1 3.36 19.53 21.81
CA MET A 1 2.82 18.89 20.60
C MET A 1 2.77 17.38 20.88
N THR A 2 1.63 16.88 21.34
CA THR A 2 1.52 15.49 21.81
C THR A 2 1.29 14.58 20.62
N VAL A 3 2.32 13.83 20.21
CA VAL A 3 2.19 12.83 19.15
C VAL A 3 1.22 11.76 19.62
N TYR A 4 0.01 11.76 19.06
CA TYR A 4 -1.00 10.73 19.29
C TYR A 4 -0.56 9.45 18.57
N SER A 5 0.43 8.75 19.14
CA SER A 5 0.73 7.38 18.74
C SER A 5 -0.51 6.53 19.04
N PRO A 6 -1.20 5.98 18.02
CA PRO A 6 -2.38 5.17 18.27
C PRO A 6 -1.97 3.96 19.14
N PRO A 7 -2.68 3.67 20.23
CA PRO A 7 -2.30 2.56 21.11
C PRO A 7 -2.27 1.27 20.30
N PHE A 8 -1.18 0.50 20.45
CA PHE A 8 -1.03 -0.81 19.83
C PHE A 8 -2.31 -1.62 20.03
N ARG A 9 -3.08 -1.84 18.95
CA ARG A 9 -4.38 -2.51 19.02
C ARG A 9 -4.16 -3.94 19.51
N SER A 10 -4.46 -4.17 20.78
CA SER A 10 -4.26 -5.47 21.40
C SER A 10 -5.24 -6.50 20.82
N CYS A 11 -4.70 -7.62 20.37
CA CYS A 11 -5.48 -8.70 19.79
C CYS A 11 -5.76 -9.78 20.85
N LYS A 12 -7.02 -9.95 21.26
CA LYS A 12 -7.44 -11.06 22.16
C LYS A 12 -7.59 -12.39 21.39
N ARG A 13 -8.04 -12.33 20.14
CA ARG A 13 -8.24 -13.50 19.28
C ARG A 13 -7.78 -13.24 17.84
N VAL A 14 -6.91 -14.10 17.33
CA VAL A 14 -6.57 -14.19 15.90
C VAL A 14 -7.46 -15.24 15.26
N ILE A 15 -8.06 -14.90 14.12
CA ILE A 15 -8.87 -15.81 13.30
C ILE A 15 -8.25 -15.85 11.91
N PHE A 16 -7.75 -17.02 11.50
CA PHE A 16 -7.30 -17.25 10.12
C PHE A 16 -8.52 -17.43 9.20
N ASP A 17 -8.68 -16.54 8.22
CA ASP A 17 -9.70 -16.66 7.17
C ASP A 17 -9.40 -17.83 6.23
N THR A 18 -8.13 -17.95 5.81
CA THR A 18 -7.61 -19.06 4.99
C THR A 18 -6.15 -19.34 5.38
N LEU A 19 -5.67 -20.58 5.24
CA LEU A 19 -4.25 -20.92 5.37
C LEU A 19 -3.48 -20.95 4.03
N VAL A 20 -4.04 -20.39 2.95
CA VAL A 20 -3.45 -20.42 1.60
C VAL A 20 -3.13 -19.00 1.15
N LYS A 21 -1.85 -18.73 0.88
CA LYS A 21 -1.36 -17.48 0.27
C LYS A 21 -1.10 -17.69 -1.22
N ARG A 22 -1.15 -16.60 -2.01
CA ARG A 22 -0.65 -16.59 -3.39
C ARG A 22 0.82 -16.17 -3.35
N SER A 23 1.70 -17.07 -3.75
CA SER A 23 3.12 -16.82 -3.98
C SER A 23 3.36 -16.56 -5.47
N GLN A 24 4.60 -16.23 -5.84
CA GLN A 24 5.01 -16.10 -7.25
C GLN A 24 4.87 -17.45 -8.01
N PHE A 25 5.03 -18.57 -7.30
CA PHE A 25 4.90 -19.93 -7.81
C PHE A 25 3.47 -20.51 -7.69
N GLY A 26 2.45 -19.66 -7.61
CA GLY A 26 1.04 -20.06 -7.46
C GLY A 26 0.58 -20.13 -6.00
N LEU A 27 -0.40 -20.98 -5.70
CA LEU A 27 -0.96 -21.10 -4.35
C LEU A 27 -0.02 -21.92 -3.44
N GLN A 28 0.23 -21.43 -2.22
CA GLN A 28 1.09 -22.07 -1.23
C GLN A 28 0.42 -22.01 0.15
N ARG A 29 0.58 -23.07 0.96
CA ARG A 29 0.15 -23.01 2.38
C ARG A 29 1.07 -22.10 3.20
N LEU A 30 0.52 -21.50 4.25
CA LEU A 30 1.31 -20.79 5.25
C LEU A 30 2.28 -21.76 5.96
N THR A 31 3.50 -21.30 6.15
CA THR A 31 4.57 -22.05 6.82
C THR A 31 4.40 -21.99 8.35
N VAL A 32 5.07 -22.91 9.07
CA VAL A 32 5.05 -22.96 10.54
C VAL A 32 5.51 -21.62 11.18
N PRO A 33 6.61 -20.98 10.74
CA PRO A 33 7.00 -19.66 11.25
C PRO A 33 5.92 -18.57 11.03
N GLU A 34 5.28 -18.53 9.86
CA GLU A 34 4.23 -17.54 9.55
C GLU A 34 3.01 -17.72 10.45
N ILE A 35 2.54 -18.96 10.62
CA ILE A 35 1.40 -19.28 11.51
C ILE A 35 1.72 -18.89 12.95
N LYS A 36 2.94 -19.18 13.44
CA LYS A 36 3.40 -18.77 14.78
C LYS A 36 3.52 -17.25 14.92
N GLN A 37 4.05 -16.55 13.90
CA GLN A 37 4.21 -15.10 13.93
C GLN A 37 2.87 -14.37 13.93
N ILE A 38 1.89 -14.86 13.17
CA ILE A 38 0.53 -14.31 13.11
C ILE A 38 -0.23 -14.65 14.40
N GLY A 39 -0.23 -15.93 14.81
CA GLY A 39 -0.92 -16.39 16.02
C GLY A 39 -0.35 -15.79 17.32
N GLY A 40 0.97 -15.58 17.40
CA GLY A 40 1.67 -14.89 18.50
C GLY A 40 1.42 -13.37 18.60
N ARG A 41 0.51 -12.83 17.77
CA ARG A 41 -0.10 -11.51 18.00
C ARG A 41 -1.28 -11.58 18.98
N ALA A 42 -1.92 -12.74 19.13
CA ALA A 42 -2.94 -12.96 20.15
C ALA A 42 -2.31 -12.93 21.55
N GLY A 43 -3.01 -12.37 22.54
CA GLY A 43 -2.54 -12.37 23.93
C GLY A 43 -1.49 -11.29 24.23
N ARG A 44 -1.32 -10.29 23.37
CA ARG A 44 -0.57 -9.06 23.71
C ARG A 44 -1.39 -8.08 24.58
N TYR A 45 -2.41 -8.58 25.30
CA TYR A 45 -3.37 -7.79 26.08
C TYR A 45 -2.86 -7.48 27.49
N ARG A 46 -1.78 -6.71 27.53
CA ARG A 46 -1.33 -5.76 28.58
C ARG A 46 0.13 -5.39 28.26
N PRO A 47 0.52 -4.11 28.15
CA PRO A 47 1.93 -3.74 28.25
C PRO A 47 2.44 -4.10 29.65
N ALA A 48 3.73 -4.42 29.80
CA ALA A 48 4.31 -4.82 31.09
C ALA A 48 4.13 -3.78 32.22
N ASN A 49 3.86 -2.52 31.86
CA ASN A 49 3.67 -1.40 32.78
C ASN A 49 2.19 -1.19 33.18
N ALA A 50 1.25 -1.96 32.63
CA ALA A 50 -0.14 -1.95 33.08
C ALA A 50 -0.24 -2.72 34.41
N GLN A 51 0.09 -2.04 35.51
CA GLN A 51 -0.14 -2.55 36.85
C GLN A 51 -1.58 -3.04 36.97
N ALA A 52 -1.76 -4.27 37.47
CA ALA A 52 -3.07 -4.78 37.81
C ALA A 52 -3.69 -3.86 38.86
N LYS A 53 -4.90 -3.37 38.61
CA LYS A 53 -5.68 -2.69 39.65
C LYS A 53 -5.94 -3.70 40.76
N GLU A 54 -5.60 -3.35 42.00
CA GLU A 54 -5.88 -4.17 43.17
C GLU A 54 -7.39 -4.47 43.24
N GLY A 55 -7.76 -5.74 43.13
CA GLY A 55 -9.15 -6.22 43.24
C GLY A 55 -9.73 -6.90 42.00
N GLU A 56 -9.14 -6.77 40.80
CA GLU A 56 -9.57 -7.57 39.65
C GLU A 56 -8.96 -8.99 39.70
N THR A 57 -9.80 -10.02 39.64
CA THR A 57 -9.35 -11.41 39.52
C THR A 57 -8.44 -11.55 38.30
N ALA A 58 -7.26 -12.14 38.52
CA ALA A 58 -6.21 -12.23 37.51
C ALA A 58 -6.57 -13.21 36.39
N GLU A 59 -7.47 -12.81 35.47
CA GLU A 59 -7.65 -13.54 34.22
C GLU A 59 -6.30 -13.64 33.51
N PRO A 60 -5.82 -14.87 33.19
CA PRO A 60 -4.57 -15.03 32.48
C PRO A 60 -4.69 -14.38 31.11
N ASN A 61 -3.65 -13.66 30.70
CA ASN A 61 -3.58 -13.00 29.40
C ASN A 61 -3.36 -14.05 28.28
N VAL A 62 -4.41 -14.83 28.00
CA VAL A 62 -4.40 -15.92 27.02
C VAL A 62 -4.80 -15.38 25.65
N GLY A 63 -3.90 -15.52 24.69
CA GLY A 63 -4.20 -15.32 23.27
C GLY A 63 -4.97 -16.51 22.70
N LEU A 64 -6.12 -16.24 22.08
CA LEU A 64 -6.88 -17.26 21.36
C LEU A 64 -6.50 -17.27 19.87
N VAL A 65 -6.31 -18.45 19.29
CA VAL A 65 -6.06 -18.63 17.85
C VAL A 65 -7.01 -19.69 17.31
N THR A 66 -7.70 -19.38 16.21
CA THR A 66 -8.63 -20.28 15.51
C THR A 66 -8.61 -19.96 14.01
N CYS A 67 -9.29 -20.74 13.19
CA CYS A 67 -9.62 -20.41 11.81
C CYS A 67 -11.13 -20.32 11.58
N LEU A 68 -11.53 -19.90 10.38
CA LEU A 68 -12.93 -19.77 9.96
C LEU A 68 -13.54 -21.11 9.51
N GLU A 69 -12.77 -21.97 8.84
CA GLU A 69 -13.19 -23.32 8.43
C GLU A 69 -12.52 -24.39 9.30
N GLU A 70 -13.28 -25.35 9.81
CA GLU A 70 -12.79 -26.34 10.78
C GLU A 70 -11.70 -27.27 10.23
N VAL A 71 -11.65 -27.47 8.91
CA VAL A 71 -10.65 -28.28 8.21
C VAL A 71 -9.20 -27.84 8.46
N ASP A 72 -8.99 -26.55 8.77
CA ASP A 72 -7.67 -25.96 9.01
C ASP A 72 -7.22 -26.06 10.48
N ILE A 73 -8.12 -26.36 11.43
CA ILE A 73 -7.80 -26.45 12.87
C ILE A 73 -6.67 -27.46 13.17
N PRO A 74 -6.68 -28.71 12.64
CA PRO A 74 -5.65 -29.70 12.97
C PRO A 74 -4.25 -29.25 12.54
N PHE A 75 -4.15 -28.59 11.38
CA PHE A 75 -2.88 -28.09 10.86
C PHE A 75 -2.34 -26.92 11.70
N ILE A 76 -3.20 -25.98 12.13
CA ILE A 76 -2.80 -24.89 13.04
C ILE A 76 -2.31 -25.47 14.38
N GLN A 77 -3.00 -26.46 14.93
CA GLN A 77 -2.58 -27.10 16.19
C GLN A 77 -1.23 -27.81 16.05
N GLN A 78 -0.98 -28.49 14.92
CA GLN A 78 0.31 -29.12 14.64
C GLN A 78 1.42 -28.07 14.48
N ALA A 79 1.19 -27.03 13.66
CA ALA A 79 2.14 -25.95 13.44
C ALA A 79 2.49 -25.19 14.72
N MET A 80 1.53 -24.97 15.62
CA MET A 80 1.80 -24.31 16.90
C MET A 80 2.67 -25.15 17.84
N LYS A 81 2.50 -26.48 17.83
CA LYS A 81 3.28 -27.42 18.67
C LYS A 81 4.69 -27.67 18.13
N MET A 82 4.86 -27.72 16.81
CA MET A 82 6.14 -28.00 16.15
C MET A 82 7.14 -26.84 16.29
N GLU A 83 8.41 -27.11 16.60
CA GLU A 83 9.47 -26.09 16.55
C GLU A 83 9.86 -25.79 15.08
N PRO A 84 10.01 -24.51 14.68
CA PRO A 84 10.44 -24.20 13.32
C PRO A 84 11.89 -24.68 13.08
N PRO A 85 12.22 -25.19 11.89
CA PRO A 85 13.58 -25.64 11.58
C PRO A 85 14.58 -24.46 11.63
N PRO A 86 15.85 -24.70 12.02
CA PRO A 86 16.88 -23.67 12.05
C PRO A 86 17.20 -23.18 10.63
N LEU A 87 17.61 -21.91 10.53
CA LEU A 87 18.05 -21.32 9.27
C LEU A 87 19.41 -21.88 8.87
N THR A 88 19.54 -22.32 7.61
CA THR A 88 20.75 -22.96 7.08
C THR A 88 21.72 -21.98 6.42
N SER A 89 21.21 -20.85 5.91
CA SER A 89 22.00 -19.85 5.18
C SER A 89 21.41 -18.44 5.32
N ALA A 90 22.22 -17.42 5.05
CA ALA A 90 21.83 -16.02 5.10
C ALA A 90 21.88 -15.35 3.72
N GLY A 91 20.87 -14.55 3.40
CA GLY A 91 20.83 -13.77 2.17
C GLY A 91 21.79 -12.57 2.24
N ILE A 92 22.59 -12.37 1.19
CA ILE A 92 23.47 -11.22 1.02
C ILE A 92 23.27 -10.55 -0.34
N LEU A 93 23.63 -9.27 -0.41
CA LEU A 93 23.68 -8.47 -1.63
C LEU A 93 25.08 -7.85 -1.77
N PRO A 94 25.57 -7.63 -3.01
CA PRO A 94 26.82 -6.91 -3.21
C PRO A 94 26.74 -5.48 -2.63
N PRO A 95 27.70 -5.02 -1.83
CA PRO A 95 27.73 -3.63 -1.36
C PRO A 95 28.11 -2.65 -2.48
N ASP A 96 27.72 -1.38 -2.34
CA ASP A 96 27.88 -0.30 -3.32
C ASP A 96 29.29 -0.15 -3.90
N ASN A 97 30.34 -0.45 -3.12
CA ASN A 97 31.72 -0.42 -3.58
C ASN A 97 32.05 -1.53 -4.60
N VAL A 98 31.36 -2.68 -4.55
CA VAL A 98 31.48 -3.73 -5.57
C VAL A 98 30.91 -3.23 -6.88
N PHE A 99 29.70 -2.66 -6.91
CA PHE A 99 29.10 -2.11 -8.12
C PHE A 99 29.96 -0.98 -8.73
N ARG A 100 30.48 -0.05 -7.91
CA ARG A 100 31.37 1.03 -8.40
C ARG A 100 32.66 0.49 -9.01
N LYS A 101 33.32 -0.47 -8.35
CA LYS A 101 34.52 -1.12 -8.89
C LYS A 101 34.20 -1.94 -10.14
N PHE A 102 33.06 -2.62 -10.18
CA PHE A 102 32.62 -3.40 -11.32
C PHE A 102 32.38 -2.51 -12.54
N ALA A 103 31.66 -1.40 -12.36
CA ALA A 103 31.40 -0.41 -13.40
C ALA A 103 32.69 0.19 -14.01
N SER A 104 33.77 0.36 -13.22
CA SER A 104 35.05 0.86 -13.75
C SER A 104 35.77 -0.06 -14.75
N TYR A 105 35.33 -1.31 -14.90
CA TYR A 105 35.84 -2.22 -15.93
C TYR A 105 35.08 -2.10 -17.27
N PHE A 106 33.97 -1.37 -17.31
CA PHE A 106 33.13 -1.22 -18.50
C PHE A 106 33.29 0.18 -19.11
N PRO A 107 33.09 0.34 -20.44
CA PRO A 107 33.06 1.65 -21.06
C PRO A 107 31.84 2.46 -20.58
N PRO A 108 31.90 3.81 -20.63
CA PRO A 108 30.75 4.65 -20.32
C PRO A 108 29.59 4.38 -21.30
N GLY A 109 28.36 4.34 -20.79
CA GLY A 109 27.14 4.09 -21.58
C GLY A 109 26.65 2.64 -21.57
N VAL A 110 27.25 1.74 -20.78
CA VAL A 110 26.65 0.43 -20.49
C VAL A 110 25.47 0.60 -19.52
N PRO A 111 24.30 -0.01 -19.78
CA PRO A 111 23.15 0.01 -18.87
C PRO A 111 23.49 -0.54 -17.48
N PHE A 112 23.02 0.15 -16.44
CA PHE A 112 23.18 -0.23 -15.05
C PHE A 112 22.48 -1.56 -14.72
N GLU A 113 21.34 -1.86 -15.35
CA GLU A 113 20.65 -3.15 -15.24
C GLU A 113 21.57 -4.31 -15.68
N TYR A 114 22.33 -4.12 -16.77
CA TYR A 114 23.32 -5.08 -17.25
C TYR A 114 24.49 -5.22 -16.27
N LEU A 115 24.97 -4.12 -15.69
CA LEU A 115 26.01 -4.16 -14.66
C LEU A 115 25.58 -4.96 -13.43
N ILE A 116 24.34 -4.80 -12.94
CA ILE A 116 23.79 -5.59 -11.83
C ILE A 116 23.73 -7.07 -12.21
N LYS A 117 23.11 -7.42 -13.36
CA LYS A 117 22.99 -8.80 -13.84
C LYS A 117 24.36 -9.50 -13.88
N ARG A 118 25.36 -8.86 -14.47
CA ARG A 118 26.72 -9.42 -14.60
C ARG A 118 27.48 -9.47 -13.27
N ALA A 119 27.27 -8.52 -12.37
CA ALA A 119 27.86 -8.55 -11.03
C ALA A 119 27.32 -9.73 -10.20
N LEU A 120 26.02 -10.02 -10.29
CA LEU A 120 25.38 -11.14 -9.60
C LEU A 120 25.75 -12.50 -10.22
N GLU A 121 25.86 -12.57 -11.56
CA GLU A 121 26.27 -13.80 -12.27
C GLU A 121 27.71 -14.23 -11.95
N VAL A 122 28.62 -13.26 -11.75
CA VAL A 122 30.04 -13.51 -11.43
C VAL A 122 30.26 -13.69 -9.91
N ALA A 123 29.33 -13.27 -9.07
CA ALA A 123 29.48 -13.32 -7.62
C ALA A 123 29.46 -14.77 -7.08
N GLN A 124 30.59 -15.19 -6.51
CA GLN A 124 30.72 -16.47 -5.80
C GLN A 124 30.56 -16.26 -4.30
N VAL A 125 29.71 -17.07 -3.67
CA VAL A 125 29.39 -16.99 -2.24
C VAL A 125 29.70 -18.31 -1.53
N SER A 126 30.05 -18.23 -0.24
CA SER A 126 30.23 -19.41 0.61
C SER A 126 28.88 -20.13 0.83
N PRO A 127 28.83 -21.46 0.99
CA PRO A 127 27.58 -22.22 1.13
C PRO A 127 26.70 -21.84 2.35
N LEU A 128 27.21 -21.05 3.30
CA LEU A 128 26.41 -20.45 4.38
C LEU A 128 25.64 -19.20 3.95
N PHE A 129 25.81 -18.74 2.71
CA PHE A 129 25.20 -17.54 2.16
C PHE A 129 24.59 -17.80 0.79
N PHE A 130 23.57 -17.04 0.45
CA PHE A 130 22.99 -17.00 -0.90
C PHE A 130 22.83 -15.55 -1.34
N LEU A 131 22.83 -15.30 -2.66
CA LEU A 131 22.52 -13.98 -3.19
C LEU A 131 21.00 -13.76 -3.13
N CYS A 132 20.57 -12.65 -2.52
CA CYS A 132 19.15 -12.29 -2.50
C CYS A 132 18.61 -12.05 -3.91
N ASP A 133 17.30 -12.27 -4.09
CA ASP A 133 16.61 -11.87 -5.32
C ASP A 133 16.73 -10.36 -5.54
N ALA A 134 17.37 -9.99 -6.65
CA ALA A 134 17.61 -8.62 -7.05
C ALA A 134 16.52 -8.07 -7.99
N LYS A 135 15.41 -8.77 -8.20
CA LYS A 135 14.32 -8.36 -9.11
C LYS A 135 13.91 -6.89 -8.95
N GLY A 136 13.68 -6.42 -7.72
CA GLY A 136 13.33 -5.00 -7.48
C GLY A 136 14.47 -4.02 -7.81
N GLN A 137 15.73 -4.43 -7.67
CA GLN A 137 16.89 -3.62 -8.06
C GLN A 137 17.03 -3.54 -9.58
N LEU A 138 16.69 -4.63 -10.30
CA LEU A 138 16.67 -4.68 -11.76
C LEU A 138 15.52 -3.84 -12.33
N GLU A 139 14.31 -3.97 -11.78
CA GLU A 139 13.15 -3.13 -12.11
C GLU A 139 13.46 -1.63 -11.89
N ASN A 140 14.14 -1.28 -10.79
CA ASN A 140 14.62 0.08 -10.55
C ASN A 140 15.70 0.51 -11.54
N ALA A 141 16.64 -0.35 -11.89
CA ALA A 141 17.71 -0.05 -12.84
C ALA A 141 17.19 0.17 -14.27
N GLU A 142 16.19 -0.60 -14.71
CA GLU A 142 15.50 -0.42 -16.00
C GLU A 142 14.90 1.00 -16.13
N MET A 143 14.24 1.48 -15.06
CA MET A 143 13.70 2.84 -15.01
C MET A 143 14.81 3.91 -15.03
N VAL A 144 15.92 3.68 -14.33
CA VAL A 144 17.06 4.62 -14.27
C VAL A 144 17.83 4.67 -15.59
N ASP A 145 17.99 3.54 -16.27
CA ASP A 145 18.71 3.43 -17.55
C ASP A 145 17.99 4.10 -18.73
N SER A 146 16.70 4.40 -18.56
CA SER A 146 15.94 5.23 -19.51
C SER A 146 16.46 6.66 -19.54
N GLU A 147 16.98 7.17 -18.41
CA GLU A 147 17.49 8.53 -18.27
C GLU A 147 19.00 8.63 -18.49
N ARG A 148 19.42 9.50 -19.41
CA ARG A 148 20.83 9.64 -19.79
C ARG A 148 21.54 10.69 -18.96
N GLY A 149 22.64 10.27 -18.31
CA GLY A 149 23.59 11.19 -17.66
C GLY A 149 23.73 11.03 -16.15
N LEU A 150 22.94 10.17 -15.51
CA LEU A 150 23.08 9.87 -14.08
C LEU A 150 24.43 9.18 -13.79
N PRO A 151 25.26 9.71 -12.85
CA PRO A 151 26.48 9.03 -12.44
C PRO A 151 26.15 7.78 -11.61
N ILE A 152 27.06 6.81 -11.60
CA ILE A 152 26.89 5.52 -10.90
C ILE A 152 26.55 5.69 -9.41
N GLU A 153 27.11 6.71 -8.74
CA GLU A 153 26.78 7.05 -7.34
C GLU A 153 25.31 7.44 -7.13
N ASP A 154 24.65 7.97 -8.17
CA ASP A 154 23.24 8.36 -8.13
C ASP A 154 22.34 7.21 -8.60
N GLN A 155 22.77 6.47 -9.63
CA GLN A 155 22.12 5.22 -10.05
C GLN A 155 22.01 4.23 -8.87
N LEU A 156 23.07 4.10 -8.04
CA LEU A 156 23.07 3.29 -6.83
C LEU A 156 22.07 3.76 -5.76
N LYS A 157 21.79 5.06 -5.67
CA LYS A 157 20.74 5.58 -4.77
C LYS A 157 19.37 5.21 -5.30
N PHE A 158 19.11 5.39 -6.60
CA PHE A 158 17.83 4.99 -7.20
C PHE A 158 17.59 3.47 -7.14
N MET A 159 18.63 2.65 -7.32
CA MET A 159 18.58 1.18 -7.21
C MET A 159 17.92 0.70 -5.91
N VAL A 160 18.21 1.36 -4.79
CA VAL A 160 17.70 1.01 -3.45
C VAL A 160 16.52 1.89 -3.01
N SER A 161 15.99 2.72 -3.92
CA SER A 161 14.86 3.62 -3.63
C SER A 161 13.50 2.91 -3.81
N PRO A 162 12.45 3.33 -3.09
CA PRO A 162 11.14 2.67 -3.11
C PRO A 162 10.29 3.14 -4.30
N MET A 163 10.74 2.88 -5.53
CA MET A 163 10.01 3.20 -6.76
C MET A 163 8.87 2.20 -7.00
N ASP A 164 7.79 2.62 -7.67
CA ASP A 164 6.71 1.73 -8.11
C ASP A 164 6.87 1.36 -9.59
N ALA A 165 7.66 0.32 -9.84
CA ALA A 165 7.89 -0.23 -11.17
C ALA A 165 6.66 -0.93 -11.79
N ARG A 166 5.56 -1.12 -11.05
CA ARG A 166 4.39 -1.89 -11.50
C ARG A 166 3.31 -1.03 -12.15
N THR A 167 3.23 0.24 -11.76
CA THR A 167 2.17 1.17 -12.19
C THR A 167 2.75 2.13 -13.22
N TYR A 168 2.05 2.39 -14.32
CA TYR A 168 2.53 3.27 -15.39
C TYR A 168 2.82 4.70 -14.87
N SER A 169 1.89 5.29 -14.11
CA SER A 169 2.10 6.58 -13.41
C SER A 169 3.26 6.54 -12.41
N GLY A 170 3.50 5.39 -11.77
CA GLY A 170 4.65 5.18 -10.88
C GLY A 170 5.99 5.22 -11.63
N ARG A 171 6.05 4.61 -12.83
CA ARG A 171 7.21 4.69 -13.73
C ARG A 171 7.44 6.13 -14.21
N ASP A 172 6.41 6.80 -14.71
CA ASP A 172 6.50 8.17 -15.22
C ASP A 172 7.03 9.16 -14.16
N VAL A 173 6.47 9.14 -12.95
CA VAL A 173 6.95 9.99 -11.84
C VAL A 173 8.38 9.61 -11.43
N SER A 174 8.71 8.32 -11.41
CA SER A 174 10.06 7.86 -11.06
C SER A 174 11.12 8.30 -12.09
N ALA A 175 10.78 8.25 -13.39
CA ALA A 175 11.60 8.77 -14.47
C ALA A 175 11.76 10.30 -14.33
N ALA A 176 10.67 11.04 -14.15
CA ALA A 176 10.72 12.49 -13.96
C ALA A 176 11.59 12.92 -12.75
N LEU A 177 11.54 12.17 -11.64
CA LEU A 177 12.41 12.39 -10.49
C LEU A 177 13.89 12.10 -10.78
N ALA A 178 14.19 11.04 -11.53
CA ALA A 178 15.56 10.73 -11.99
C ALA A 178 16.08 11.80 -12.94
N ASP A 179 15.23 12.30 -13.82
CA ASP A 179 15.50 13.34 -14.81
C ASP A 179 15.77 14.71 -14.14
N CYS A 180 15.04 15.06 -13.07
CA CYS A 180 15.35 16.23 -12.22
C CYS A 180 16.75 16.15 -11.59
N VAL A 181 17.18 14.95 -11.15
CA VAL A 181 18.53 14.75 -10.59
C VAL A 181 19.59 14.85 -11.70
N ALA A 182 19.35 14.23 -12.87
CA ALA A 182 20.26 14.24 -14.01
C ALA A 182 20.53 15.65 -14.56
N LYS A 183 19.49 16.50 -14.59
CA LYS A 183 19.56 17.87 -15.12
C LYS A 183 19.88 18.93 -14.05
N HIS A 184 19.94 18.55 -12.78
CA HIS A 184 20.07 19.47 -11.62
C HIS A 184 19.05 20.63 -11.64
N THR A 185 17.81 20.33 -12.03
CA THR A 185 16.70 21.30 -12.10
C THR A 185 15.92 21.40 -10.79
N ASP A 186 15.06 22.42 -10.67
CA ASP A 186 14.19 22.65 -9.53
C ASP A 186 13.25 21.47 -9.23
N GLY A 187 13.66 20.57 -8.33
CA GLY A 187 12.87 19.46 -7.83
C GLY A 187 11.82 19.89 -6.80
N LEU A 188 11.11 20.99 -7.07
CA LEU A 188 10.00 21.46 -6.24
C LEU A 188 8.82 20.51 -6.38
N LEU A 189 8.15 20.16 -5.28
CA LEU A 189 7.15 19.07 -5.27
C LEU A 189 6.01 19.31 -6.26
N LEU A 190 5.58 20.56 -6.38
CA LEU A 190 4.46 20.97 -7.25
C LEU A 190 4.82 20.99 -8.74
N ASN A 191 6.11 21.01 -9.08
CA ASN A 191 6.60 21.09 -10.45
C ASN A 191 6.91 19.71 -11.07
N ILE A 192 6.77 18.62 -10.31
CA ILE A 192 7.12 17.27 -10.77
C ILE A 192 6.07 16.80 -11.79
N PRO A 193 6.48 16.50 -13.04
CA PRO A 193 5.60 15.90 -14.04
C PRO A 193 4.94 14.61 -13.56
N HIS A 194 3.72 14.36 -14.02
CA HIS A 194 2.93 13.13 -13.75
C HIS A 194 2.52 12.90 -12.29
N LEU A 195 2.88 13.78 -11.34
CA LEU A 195 2.44 13.70 -9.95
C LEU A 195 0.98 14.15 -9.84
N ASN A 196 0.05 13.19 -9.78
CA ASN A 196 -1.40 13.47 -9.65
C ASN A 196 -1.75 14.05 -8.27
N LEU A 197 -1.52 15.35 -8.08
CA LEU A 197 -1.98 16.11 -6.91
C LEU A 197 -3.47 16.50 -6.99
N GLU A 198 -4.10 16.39 -8.16
CA GLU A 198 -5.47 16.82 -8.41
C GLU A 198 -6.49 15.96 -7.65
N ILE A 199 -6.19 14.69 -7.41
CA ILE A 199 -6.99 13.79 -6.55
C ILE A 199 -7.18 14.30 -5.11
N LEU A 200 -6.34 15.24 -4.65
CA LEU A 200 -6.52 15.92 -3.35
C LEU A 200 -7.60 17.01 -3.37
N GLN A 201 -8.19 17.30 -4.53
CA GLN A 201 -9.33 18.20 -4.69
C GLN A 201 -10.65 17.44 -4.88
N GLU A 202 -10.60 16.21 -5.41
CA GLU A 202 -11.77 15.36 -5.59
C GLU A 202 -12.50 15.05 -4.27
N PRO A 203 -13.83 14.80 -4.30
CA PRO A 203 -14.55 14.30 -3.14
C PRO A 203 -14.08 12.90 -2.77
N VAL A 204 -14.07 12.58 -1.46
CA VAL A 204 -13.74 11.23 -1.00
C VAL A 204 -14.76 10.24 -1.55
N SER A 205 -14.27 9.17 -2.16
CA SER A 205 -15.07 8.09 -2.73
C SER A 205 -14.59 6.73 -2.23
N GLY A 206 -15.52 5.80 -2.07
CA GLY A 206 -15.23 4.38 -1.81
C GLY A 206 -14.93 3.56 -3.07
N SER A 207 -14.67 4.18 -4.23
CA SER A 207 -14.32 3.44 -5.45
C SER A 207 -12.91 2.84 -5.36
N ASN A 208 -12.70 1.67 -5.97
CA ASN A 208 -11.39 1.02 -6.00
C ASN A 208 -10.35 1.87 -6.74
N ASP A 209 -10.76 2.62 -7.76
CA ASP A 209 -9.85 3.40 -8.60
C ASP A 209 -9.35 4.66 -7.87
N TYR A 210 -10.22 5.39 -7.18
CA TYR A 210 -9.81 6.49 -6.28
C TYR A 210 -8.84 6.01 -5.19
N MET A 211 -9.07 4.82 -4.63
CA MET A 211 -8.12 4.17 -3.71
C MET A 211 -6.76 3.86 -4.36
N ARG A 212 -6.74 3.31 -5.58
CA ARG A 212 -5.50 3.01 -6.34
C ARG A 212 -4.71 4.26 -6.68
N ASP A 213 -5.40 5.34 -7.03
CA ASP A 213 -4.76 6.61 -7.38
C ASP A 213 -4.21 7.32 -6.13
N LEU A 214 -4.93 7.28 -5.00
CA LEU A 214 -4.39 7.72 -3.71
C LEU A 214 -3.17 6.89 -3.26
N GLU A 215 -3.20 5.57 -3.41
CA GLU A 215 -2.05 4.70 -3.14
C GLU A 215 -0.86 5.02 -4.05
N SER A 216 -1.12 5.35 -5.31
CA SER A 216 -0.08 5.72 -6.29
C SER A 216 0.57 7.06 -5.94
N LEU A 217 -0.24 8.07 -5.59
CA LEU A 217 0.25 9.35 -5.09
C LEU A 217 1.04 9.18 -3.78
N HIS A 218 0.56 8.36 -2.85
CA HIS A 218 1.24 8.08 -1.58
C HIS A 218 2.65 7.52 -1.78
N LYS A 219 2.80 6.52 -2.66
CA LYS A 219 4.10 5.95 -3.05
C LYS A 219 5.01 7.00 -3.68
N ALA A 220 4.50 7.80 -4.61
CA ALA A 220 5.25 8.87 -5.26
C ALA A 220 5.78 9.91 -4.25
N VAL A 221 4.96 10.32 -3.29
CA VAL A 221 5.36 11.25 -2.22
C VAL A 221 6.37 10.61 -1.26
N ILE A 222 6.26 9.31 -0.96
CA ILE A 222 7.27 8.57 -0.20
C ILE A 222 8.61 8.52 -0.95
N LEU A 223 8.59 8.25 -2.26
CA LEU A 223 9.80 8.26 -3.10
C LEU A 223 10.46 9.64 -3.10
N TYR A 224 9.68 10.71 -3.31
CA TYR A 224 10.16 12.09 -3.20
C TYR A 224 10.81 12.38 -1.84
N LEU A 225 10.14 12.04 -0.73
CA LEU A 225 10.69 12.21 0.61
C LEU A 225 12.00 11.43 0.78
N TRP A 226 12.06 10.17 0.32
CA TRP A 226 13.24 9.31 0.40
C TRP A 226 14.43 9.88 -0.39
N LEU A 227 14.18 10.43 -1.58
CA LEU A 227 15.16 11.10 -2.41
C LEU A 227 15.61 12.44 -1.79
N SER A 228 14.70 13.18 -1.16
CA SER A 228 15.01 14.48 -0.54
C SER A 228 16.08 14.40 0.56
N PHE A 229 16.15 13.28 1.30
CA PHE A 229 17.20 13.04 2.29
C PHE A 229 18.59 12.79 1.69
N ARG A 230 18.67 12.46 0.39
CA ARG A 230 19.93 12.10 -0.32
C ARG A 230 20.36 13.16 -1.33
N PHE A 231 19.40 13.82 -1.97
CA PHE A 231 19.58 14.86 -2.97
C PHE A 231 19.04 16.20 -2.46
N GLY A 232 19.49 16.62 -1.26
CA GLY A 232 18.96 17.80 -0.58
C GLY A 232 19.19 19.15 -1.29
N GLY A 233 19.99 19.19 -2.35
CA GLY A 233 20.13 20.34 -3.24
C GLY A 233 19.17 20.36 -4.44
N VAL A 234 18.48 19.24 -4.73
CA VAL A 234 17.50 19.12 -5.83
C VAL A 234 16.07 19.13 -5.27
N PHE A 235 15.81 18.32 -4.24
CA PHE A 235 14.48 18.20 -3.64
C PHE A 235 14.44 18.90 -2.28
N THR A 236 13.96 20.15 -2.29
CA THR A 236 13.94 21.05 -1.12
C THR A 236 12.69 20.89 -0.25
N ASP A 237 11.54 20.58 -0.85
CA ASP A 237 10.22 20.80 -0.23
C ASP A 237 9.77 19.68 0.72
N ARG A 238 10.64 19.30 1.65
CA ARG A 238 10.39 18.19 2.59
C ARG A 238 9.18 18.43 3.49
N THR A 239 8.97 19.67 3.92
CA THR A 239 7.83 20.09 4.76
C THR A 239 6.51 19.95 4.02
N LEU A 240 6.43 20.47 2.79
CA LEU A 240 5.26 20.35 1.93
C LEU A 240 4.95 18.88 1.61
N ALA A 241 5.96 18.10 1.21
CA ALA A 241 5.77 16.67 0.92
C ALA A 241 5.33 15.87 2.16
N SER A 242 5.80 16.23 3.35
CA SER A 242 5.33 15.62 4.61
C SER A 242 3.86 15.94 4.88
N HIS A 243 3.43 17.18 4.63
CA HIS A 243 2.03 17.59 4.78
C HIS A 243 1.11 16.94 3.73
N VAL A 244 1.55 16.88 2.46
CA VAL A 244 0.83 16.17 1.38
C VAL A 244 0.66 14.69 1.72
N LYS A 245 1.70 14.03 2.25
CA LYS A 245 1.62 12.64 2.74
C LYS A 245 0.53 12.49 3.82
N GLU A 246 0.49 13.38 4.81
CA GLU A 246 -0.52 13.34 5.89
C GLU A 246 -1.95 13.50 5.33
N LEU A 247 -2.16 14.41 4.37
CA LEU A 247 -3.46 14.61 3.70
C LEU A 247 -3.90 13.37 2.89
N VAL A 248 -2.98 12.72 2.19
CA VAL A 248 -3.24 11.47 1.46
C VAL A 248 -3.61 10.35 2.44
N GLU A 249 -2.84 10.18 3.52
CA GLU A 249 -3.11 9.16 4.54
C GLU A 249 -4.46 9.37 5.23
N GLU A 250 -4.85 10.61 5.54
CA GLU A 250 -6.16 10.91 6.08
C GLU A 250 -7.29 10.57 5.08
N ARG A 251 -7.14 10.93 3.80
CA ARG A 251 -8.10 10.60 2.74
C ARG A 251 -8.24 9.09 2.53
N MET A 252 -7.14 8.33 2.53
CA MET A 252 -7.15 6.86 2.45
C MET A 252 -7.90 6.24 3.64
N VAL A 253 -7.68 6.73 4.86
CA VAL A 253 -8.40 6.25 6.05
C VAL A 253 -9.90 6.54 5.94
N ARG A 254 -10.30 7.74 5.48
CA ARG A 254 -11.72 8.09 5.25
C ARG A 254 -12.36 7.17 4.20
N ALA A 255 -11.75 7.03 3.03
CA ALA A 255 -12.23 6.14 1.96
C ALA A 255 -12.39 4.69 2.42
N LEU A 256 -11.43 4.16 3.19
CA LEU A 256 -11.51 2.82 3.77
C LEU A 256 -12.63 2.68 4.81
N THR A 257 -12.93 3.72 5.60
CA THR A 257 -14.07 3.68 6.55
C THR A 257 -15.41 3.66 5.83
N GLU A 258 -15.56 4.41 4.73
CA GLU A 258 -16.76 4.39 3.89
C GLU A 258 -16.92 3.03 3.18
N PHE A 259 -15.84 2.52 2.58
CA PHE A 259 -15.85 1.21 1.90
C PHE A 259 -16.16 0.05 2.84
N SER A 260 -15.68 0.09 4.09
CA SER A 260 -15.93 -0.95 5.09
C SER A 260 -17.42 -1.13 5.47
N ALA A 261 -18.31 -0.22 5.08
CA ALA A 261 -19.75 -0.38 5.23
C ALA A 261 -20.33 -1.46 4.28
N ASN A 262 -19.69 -1.72 3.13
CA ASN A 262 -20.17 -2.64 2.10
C ASN A 262 -19.89 -4.11 2.45
N LYS A 263 -20.77 -4.66 3.29
CA LYS A 263 -20.68 -5.98 3.95
C LYS A 263 -20.75 -7.23 3.05
N ARG A 264 -20.83 -7.08 1.72
CA ARG A 264 -21.21 -8.17 0.77
C ARG A 264 -20.09 -9.16 0.41
N LEU A 265 -18.80 -8.80 0.56
CA LEU A 265 -17.65 -9.58 0.04
C LEU A 265 -17.14 -10.73 0.95
N ARG A 266 -17.77 -11.03 2.09
CA ARG A 266 -17.18 -11.91 3.14
C ARG A 266 -17.84 -13.29 3.34
N LYS A 267 -18.16 -14.02 2.27
CA LYS A 267 -18.60 -15.43 2.37
C LYS A 267 -18.03 -16.31 1.24
N GLY A 268 -17.30 -17.37 1.60
CA GLY A 268 -17.08 -18.54 0.73
C GLY A 268 -15.73 -18.68 0.00
N SER A 269 -14.64 -18.06 0.47
CA SER A 269 -13.33 -18.05 -0.22
C SER A 269 -12.44 -19.27 0.07
N SER A 270 -12.42 -19.79 1.31
CA SER A 270 -11.38 -20.73 1.76
C SER A 270 -11.51 -22.11 1.11
N LEU A 271 -12.65 -22.81 1.21
CA LEU A 271 -12.84 -24.11 0.57
C LEU A 271 -12.54 -24.09 -0.94
N ARG A 272 -12.96 -23.04 -1.66
CA ARG A 272 -12.64 -22.86 -3.09
C ARG A 272 -11.13 -22.74 -3.33
N ARG A 273 -10.40 -22.01 -2.47
CA ARG A 273 -8.93 -21.90 -2.53
C ARG A 273 -8.22 -23.18 -2.13
N GLN A 274 -8.78 -23.98 -1.21
CA GLN A 274 -8.25 -25.30 -0.89
C GLN A 274 -8.40 -26.29 -2.05
N ILE A 275 -9.56 -26.29 -2.72
CA ILE A 275 -9.80 -27.09 -3.93
C ILE A 275 -8.85 -26.64 -5.06
N ALA A 276 -8.68 -25.33 -5.27
CA ALA A 276 -7.73 -24.81 -6.26
C ALA A 276 -6.28 -25.22 -5.96
N LEU A 277 -5.86 -25.18 -4.69
CA LEU A 277 -4.53 -25.64 -4.25
C LEU A 277 -4.37 -27.16 -4.45
N GLN A 278 -5.38 -27.97 -4.10
CA GLN A 278 -5.34 -29.42 -4.33
C GLN A 278 -5.27 -29.76 -5.81
N LYS A 279 -6.01 -29.03 -6.66
CA LYS A 279 -5.92 -29.15 -8.12
C LYS A 279 -4.50 -28.84 -8.59
N GLN A 280 -3.93 -27.71 -8.19
CA GLN A 280 -2.55 -27.32 -8.56
C GLN A 280 -1.53 -28.39 -8.14
N LEU A 281 -1.61 -28.92 -6.92
CA LEU A 281 -0.71 -29.98 -6.43
C LEU A 281 -0.86 -31.29 -7.22
N LEU A 282 -2.10 -31.69 -7.54
CA LEU A 282 -2.38 -32.90 -8.31
C LEU A 282 -1.94 -32.75 -9.78
N GLU A 283 -2.02 -31.55 -10.34
CA GLU A 283 -1.52 -31.20 -11.67
C GLU A 283 0.01 -31.25 -11.71
N GLN A 284 0.69 -30.69 -10.70
CA GLN A 284 2.15 -30.83 -10.52
C GLN A 284 2.61 -32.30 -10.39
N GLN A 285 1.87 -33.13 -9.63
CA GLN A 285 2.15 -34.57 -9.54
C GLN A 285 1.93 -35.31 -10.86
N ARG A 286 0.88 -34.97 -11.63
CA ARG A 286 0.64 -35.55 -12.97
C ARG A 286 1.68 -35.14 -14.00
N MET A 287 2.33 -33.99 -13.82
CA MET A 287 3.46 -33.53 -14.63
C MET A 287 4.82 -34.15 -14.21
N GLY A 288 4.83 -35.05 -13.22
CA GLY A 288 6.01 -35.88 -12.91
C GLY A 288 7.14 -35.19 -12.14
N VAL A 289 6.90 -34.01 -11.56
CA VAL A 289 7.91 -33.30 -10.76
C VAL A 289 7.94 -33.87 -9.34
N ALA A 290 9.05 -34.51 -8.96
CA ALA A 290 9.25 -35.05 -7.62
C ALA A 290 9.48 -33.92 -6.57
N PRO A 291 9.14 -34.12 -5.28
CA PRO A 291 9.12 -33.02 -4.31
C PRO A 291 10.49 -32.49 -3.84
N ASP A 292 11.58 -33.24 -4.08
CA ASP A 292 12.85 -33.07 -3.36
C ASP A 292 14.00 -32.44 -4.18
N ASP A 293 13.76 -31.98 -5.41
CA ASP A 293 14.81 -31.38 -6.25
C ASP A 293 14.37 -30.01 -6.83
N TRP A 294 14.50 -28.98 -5.99
CA TRP A 294 14.26 -27.57 -6.38
C TRP A 294 15.42 -26.65 -6.01
N SER A 295 16.64 -27.19 -6.00
CA SER A 295 17.87 -26.40 -6.15
C SER A 295 18.41 -26.56 -7.56
N SER A 296 18.41 -25.46 -8.32
CA SER A 296 19.14 -25.31 -9.60
C SER A 296 18.54 -26.00 -10.84
N GLN A 297 17.54 -25.39 -11.47
CA GLN A 297 17.69 -24.85 -12.85
C GLN A 297 16.43 -24.12 -13.33
N ALA A 298 16.63 -23.01 -14.03
CA ALA A 298 15.55 -22.28 -14.70
C ALA A 298 15.14 -23.03 -15.97
N THR A 299 13.91 -23.52 -16.00
CA THR A 299 13.24 -23.96 -17.23
C THR A 299 11.78 -23.54 -17.18
N GLU A 300 11.28 -23.04 -18.31
CA GLU A 300 10.02 -22.32 -18.42
C GLU A 300 8.82 -23.23 -18.11
N THR A 301 7.91 -22.75 -17.24
CA THR A 301 6.62 -23.41 -17.00
C THR A 301 5.52 -22.74 -17.85
N PRO A 302 4.59 -23.50 -18.47
CA PRO A 302 3.55 -22.91 -19.30
C PRO A 302 2.59 -22.05 -18.48
N GLN A 303 2.14 -20.92 -19.05
CA GLN A 303 1.07 -20.13 -18.46
C GLN A 303 -0.25 -20.90 -18.52
N VAL A 304 -0.76 -21.31 -17.35
CA VAL A 304 -2.12 -21.81 -17.21
C VAL A 304 -3.04 -20.60 -17.01
N GLU A 305 -3.72 -20.19 -18.07
CA GLU A 305 -4.81 -19.22 -17.99
C GLU A 305 -5.95 -19.81 -17.14
N LEU A 306 -6.40 -19.02 -16.16
CA LEU A 306 -7.60 -19.30 -15.38
C LEU A 306 -8.75 -18.46 -15.98
N PRO A 307 -9.99 -18.97 -16.02
CA PRO A 307 -11.10 -18.27 -16.67
C PRO A 307 -11.34 -16.88 -16.08
N GLU A 308 -11.65 -15.92 -16.95
CA GLU A 308 -11.98 -14.54 -16.58
C GLU A 308 -13.27 -14.46 -15.75
N GLU A 309 -13.43 -13.39 -14.97
CA GLU A 309 -14.61 -13.14 -14.15
C GLU A 309 -15.80 -12.67 -14.99
N GLU A 310 -16.51 -13.59 -15.66
CA GLU A 310 -17.83 -13.27 -16.22
C GLU A 310 -18.88 -13.14 -15.10
N ALA A 311 -19.35 -11.92 -14.89
CA ALA A 311 -20.43 -11.60 -13.97
C ALA A 311 -21.80 -11.67 -14.68
N SER A 312 -22.42 -12.85 -14.68
CA SER A 312 -23.80 -13.02 -15.17
C SER A 312 -24.58 -14.08 -14.37
N ASP A 313 -25.46 -13.63 -13.49
CA ASP A 313 -26.57 -14.43 -12.96
C ASP A 313 -27.89 -13.91 -13.58
N GLU A 314 -28.30 -14.49 -14.72
CA GLU A 314 -29.67 -14.35 -15.21
C GLU A 314 -30.61 -15.24 -14.39
N VAL A 315 -31.81 -14.74 -14.06
CA VAL A 315 -32.84 -15.49 -13.33
C VAL A 315 -33.97 -15.86 -14.30
N PRO A 316 -34.26 -17.15 -14.53
CA PRO A 316 -35.41 -17.57 -15.34
C PRO A 316 -36.74 -17.47 -14.55
N PRO A 317 -37.89 -17.23 -15.23
CA PRO A 317 -39.13 -16.80 -14.59
C PRO A 317 -40.04 -17.95 -14.15
N ALA A 318 -40.93 -17.67 -13.19
CA ALA A 318 -42.10 -18.49 -12.88
C ALA A 318 -43.39 -17.63 -12.97
N GLN A 319 -44.33 -18.04 -13.81
CA GLN A 319 -45.64 -17.41 -14.00
C GLN A 319 -46.74 -18.12 -13.19
N ALA A 320 -47.76 -17.35 -12.77
CA ALA A 320 -49.20 -17.69 -12.64
C ALA A 320 -49.83 -16.85 -11.51
N SER A 321 -50.39 -15.66 -11.74
CA SER A 321 -51.69 -15.36 -12.38
C SER A 321 -52.93 -15.64 -11.52
N VAL A 322 -53.57 -14.58 -10.99
CA VAL A 322 -55.05 -14.38 -10.93
C VAL A 322 -55.33 -12.87 -10.92
N GLU A 323 -56.22 -12.42 -11.80
CA GLU A 323 -56.95 -11.14 -11.79
C GLU A 323 -58.47 -11.48 -11.66
N PRO A 324 -59.43 -10.58 -11.33
CA PRO A 324 -59.73 -9.42 -12.18
C PRO A 324 -60.41 -8.15 -11.56
N ALA A 325 -60.48 -7.09 -12.38
CA ALA A 325 -61.57 -6.11 -12.56
C ALA A 325 -61.96 -5.06 -11.48
N GLY A 326 -62.08 -3.78 -11.92
CA GLY A 326 -62.95 -2.75 -11.29
C GLY A 326 -62.43 -1.30 -11.31
N SER A 327 -62.87 -0.48 -12.26
CA SER A 327 -62.80 1.01 -12.28
C SER A 327 -64.10 1.63 -11.68
N PRO A 328 -64.37 2.97 -11.63
CA PRO A 328 -63.67 4.13 -12.23
C PRO A 328 -63.64 5.46 -11.38
N GLU A 329 -63.20 6.58 -12.01
CA GLU A 329 -63.46 8.02 -11.67
C GLU A 329 -62.95 8.53 -10.29
N ASN A 330 -62.55 9.77 -10.00
CA ASN A 330 -62.40 11.07 -10.70
C ASN A 330 -61.31 11.91 -9.91
N GLU A 331 -60.91 13.17 -10.14
CA GLU A 331 -61.38 14.29 -10.97
C GLU A 331 -60.24 15.34 -11.28
N LEU A 332 -60.55 16.34 -12.12
CA LEU A 332 -60.00 17.70 -12.38
C LEU A 332 -58.81 18.24 -11.52
N SER A 333 -57.69 18.85 -11.98
CA SER A 333 -57.27 19.65 -13.18
C SER A 333 -57.16 21.19 -12.97
N ILE A 334 -56.33 21.86 -13.80
CA ILE A 334 -56.16 23.32 -14.07
C ILE A 334 -54.96 23.97 -13.32
N PHE A 335 -53.79 24.12 -13.95
CA PHE A 335 -53.28 25.15 -14.93
C PHE A 335 -52.55 26.30 -14.20
N GLU A 336 -51.24 26.52 -14.41
CA GLU A 336 -50.62 27.33 -15.50
C GLU A 336 -51.19 28.78 -15.57
N SER A 337 -50.41 29.86 -15.65
CA SER A 337 -49.12 30.04 -16.35
C SER A 337 -48.38 31.38 -16.03
N SER A 338 -47.07 31.40 -16.29
CA SER A 338 -46.22 32.49 -16.88
C SER A 338 -46.33 33.99 -16.49
N ASP A 339 -45.16 34.51 -16.07
CA ASP A 339 -44.43 35.68 -16.65
C ASP A 339 -44.59 37.16 -16.22
N THR A 340 -43.44 37.84 -16.38
CA THR A 340 -43.13 39.29 -16.53
C THR A 340 -42.98 40.21 -15.30
N GLN A 341 -41.70 40.59 -15.05
CA GLN A 341 -41.13 41.95 -14.83
C GLN A 341 -42.06 43.04 -14.21
N ASN A 342 -41.65 43.80 -13.18
CA ASN A 342 -40.51 44.75 -13.21
C ASN A 342 -40.24 45.38 -11.81
N SER A 343 -39.20 46.24 -11.71
CA SER A 343 -38.70 46.99 -10.54
C SER A 343 -39.73 47.79 -9.70
N THR A 344 -39.42 48.07 -8.41
CA THR A 344 -39.10 49.43 -7.88
C THR A 344 -38.69 49.43 -6.38
N THR A 345 -37.51 50.01 -6.12
CA THR A 345 -37.00 50.78 -4.95
C THR A 345 -37.91 51.09 -3.73
N THR A 346 -37.44 50.82 -2.50
CA THR A 346 -37.28 51.80 -1.39
C THR A 346 -36.57 51.28 -0.12
N GLU A 347 -35.48 51.95 0.27
CA GLU A 347 -35.04 52.18 1.66
C GLU A 347 -35.75 53.47 2.22
N PRO A 348 -35.60 53.97 3.49
CA PRO A 348 -34.55 53.70 4.49
C PRO A 348 -34.99 53.69 5.99
N SER A 349 -33.96 53.77 6.88
CA SER A 349 -33.96 54.09 8.33
C SER A 349 -34.19 52.93 9.33
N GLY A 350 -33.43 52.84 10.44
CA GLY A 350 -32.23 53.62 10.80
C GLY A 350 -31.61 53.30 12.17
N GLU A 351 -30.45 53.93 12.41
CA GLU A 351 -29.75 54.16 13.69
C GLU A 351 -28.86 53.09 14.38
N LYS A 352 -27.59 53.50 14.49
CA LYS A 352 -26.67 53.42 15.66
C LYS A 352 -25.72 52.23 15.81
N ALA A 353 -24.62 52.38 15.08
CA ALA A 353 -23.27 51.90 15.37
C ALA A 353 -22.78 52.07 16.81
N LYS A 354 -21.80 51.25 17.19
CA LYS A 354 -20.59 51.71 17.90
C LYS A 354 -19.37 50.87 17.52
N SER A 355 -18.32 51.55 17.08
CA SER A 355 -17.01 51.03 16.69
C SER A 355 -15.93 51.60 17.62
N PHE A 356 -14.94 50.79 18.01
CA PHE A 356 -13.55 51.16 18.36
C PHE A 356 -12.81 49.82 18.62
N GLU A 357 -11.89 49.34 17.79
CA GLU A 357 -10.55 49.81 17.40
C GLU A 357 -9.40 49.25 18.26
N LEU A 358 -8.31 48.92 17.57
CA LEU A 358 -7.05 48.38 18.10
C LEU A 358 -6.22 49.50 18.73
N GLU A 359 -5.33 49.14 19.66
CA GLU A 359 -4.08 49.89 19.81
C GLU A 359 -2.90 48.95 20.18
N ASN A 360 -1.76 49.18 19.52
CA ASN A 360 -0.49 48.45 19.70
C ASN A 360 0.55 49.42 20.30
N SER A 361 1.17 49.04 21.42
CA SER A 361 2.43 49.58 21.98
C SER A 361 2.79 48.66 23.16
N TRP A 362 4.02 48.23 23.43
CA TRP A 362 5.21 49.05 23.68
C TRP A 362 6.55 48.35 23.38
N TYR A 363 7.55 49.19 23.10
CA TYR A 363 9.00 48.98 23.02
C TYR A 363 9.66 50.19 23.74
N ASP A 364 10.86 50.16 24.32
CA ASP A 364 11.91 49.14 24.41
C ASP A 364 12.86 49.44 25.61
N SER A 365 14.07 48.84 25.62
CA SER A 365 15.36 49.31 26.17
C SER A 365 15.96 48.66 27.43
N GLU A 366 16.95 47.78 27.18
CA GLU A 366 18.33 47.76 27.71
C GLU A 366 18.63 48.36 29.11
N THR A 367 19.39 47.71 30.01
CA THR A 367 20.85 47.51 29.84
C THR A 367 21.50 46.61 30.93
N ASP A 368 22.42 45.74 30.51
CA ASP A 368 23.80 45.55 31.01
C ASP A 368 24.13 45.32 32.53
N LYS A 369 24.55 44.07 32.90
CA LYS A 369 25.89 43.73 33.49
C LYS A 369 26.00 42.35 34.18
N LYS A 370 27.20 41.74 34.03
CA LYS A 370 28.05 40.96 34.97
C LYS A 370 27.40 40.31 36.21
N GLU A 371 27.71 39.07 36.58
CA GLU A 371 29.06 38.44 36.66
C GLU A 371 29.06 36.95 36.26
#